data_AF-A0A7V9CA68-F1
#
_entry.id   AF-A0A7V9CA68-F1
#
_cell.length_a   1.000
_cell.length_b   1.000
_cell.length_c   1.000
_cell.angle_alpha   90.00
_cell.angle_beta   90.00
_cell.angle_gamma   90.00
#
_symmetry.space_group_name_H-M   'P 1'
#
loop_
_entity.id
_entity.type
_entity.pdbx_description
1 polymer ?
#
loop_
_entity_poly.entity_id
_entity_poly.type
_entity_poly.pdbx_seq_one_letter_code
_entity_poly.pdbx_strand_id
1 'polypeptide(L)'
;MRRVKIIQTIGIVWTLLFAAFIIWLYAVAPQSVSEVATGASVAAGTYQVDEARFNEALALFRREQYAAARDEWMRADPAQRDAHTQFYIAYAFYRQGWGRVYNDDALFRQGLEAANRAVSLSPERTLTVDDSDLQIHTAAELKAELEQGLERSLGDFNPLRVLRERK
;
A
#
# COMPACT_ATOMS: atom_id res chain seq x y z
N MET A 1 60.44 -13.12 23.55
CA MET A 1 59.99 -12.36 22.36
C MET A 1 58.76 -12.94 21.63
N ARG A 2 58.61 -14.26 21.40
CA ARG A 2 57.44 -14.82 20.68
C ARG A 2 56.08 -14.57 21.34
N ARG A 3 55.98 -14.62 22.67
CA ARG A 3 54.70 -14.43 23.41
C ARG A 3 54.13 -13.01 23.26
N VAL A 4 54.98 -11.98 23.24
CA VAL A 4 54.55 -10.58 23.07
C VAL A 4 53.98 -10.35 21.66
N LYS A 5 54.62 -10.94 20.63
CA LYS A 5 54.10 -10.87 19.26
C LYS A 5 52.72 -11.53 19.12
N ILE A 6 52.51 -12.68 19.76
CA ILE A 6 51.21 -13.39 19.74
C ILE A 6 50.10 -12.54 20.37
N ILE A 7 50.36 -11.94 21.53
CA ILE A 7 49.38 -11.09 22.23
C ILE A 7 49.03 -9.86 21.37
N GLN A 8 50.04 -9.26 20.73
CA GLN A 8 49.85 -8.09 19.88
C GLN A 8 49.06 -8.43 18.60
N THR A 9 49.36 -9.57 17.95
CA THR A 9 48.59 -10.05 16.80
C THR A 9 47.14 -10.34 17.17
N ILE A 10 46.88 -10.97 18.32
CA ILE A 10 45.51 -11.26 18.79
C ILE A 10 44.73 -9.97 19.03
N GLY A 11 45.34 -8.97 19.68
CA GLY A 11 44.68 -7.67 19.91
C GLY A 11 44.30 -6.95 18.61
N ILE A 12 45.18 -6.98 17.60
CA ILE A 12 44.91 -6.38 16.29
C ILE A 12 43.77 -7.12 15.58
N VAL A 13 43.82 -8.46 15.54
CA VAL A 13 42.77 -9.28 14.93
C VAL A 13 41.42 -9.04 15.62
N TRP A 14 41.40 -8.98 16.94
CA TRP A 14 40.16 -8.74 17.69
C TRP A 14 39.58 -7.35 17.42
N THR A 15 40.43 -6.34 17.32
CA THR A 15 40.01 -4.96 16.98
C THR A 15 39.45 -4.89 15.57
N LEU A 16 40.08 -5.58 14.61
CA LEU A 16 39.60 -5.64 13.23
C LEU A 16 38.26 -6.39 13.12
N LEU A 17 38.11 -7.51 13.84
CA LEU A 17 36.84 -8.24 13.90
C LEU A 17 35.74 -7.39 14.53
N PHE A 18 36.06 -6.64 15.59
CA PHE A 18 35.09 -5.76 16.25
C PHE A 18 34.68 -4.58 15.35
N ALA A 19 35.65 -3.97 14.66
CA ALA A 19 35.36 -2.92 13.69
C ALA A 19 34.51 -3.43 12.52
N ALA A 20 34.85 -4.61 11.97
CA ALA A 20 34.06 -5.27 10.93
C ALA A 20 32.64 -5.62 11.43
N PHE A 21 32.49 -6.04 12.68
CA PHE A 21 31.20 -6.28 13.30
C PHE A 21 30.35 -5.01 13.42
N ILE A 22 30.94 -3.87 13.83
CA ILE A 22 30.22 -2.58 13.88
C ILE A 22 29.80 -2.14 12.47
N ILE A 23 30.68 -2.25 11.48
CA ILE A 23 30.37 -1.90 10.09
C ILE A 23 29.25 -2.80 9.55
N TRP A 24 29.31 -4.10 9.83
CA TRP A 24 28.26 -5.05 9.46
C TRP A 24 26.93 -4.73 10.15
N LEU A 25 26.96 -4.37 11.43
CA LEU A 25 25.77 -3.99 12.19
C LEU A 25 25.11 -2.72 11.61
N TYR A 26 25.90 -1.78 11.10
CA TYR A 26 25.39 -0.59 10.40
C TYR A 26 24.92 -0.88 8.96
N ALA A 27 25.58 -1.80 8.25
CA ALA A 27 25.17 -2.20 6.90
C ALA A 27 23.91 -3.07 6.89
N VAL A 28 23.68 -3.84 7.96
CA VAL A 28 22.51 -4.70 8.17
C VAL A 28 21.48 -4.04 9.11
N ALA A 29 21.76 -2.82 9.61
CA ALA A 29 20.82 -2.05 10.42
C ALA A 29 19.53 -1.89 9.60
N PRO A 30 18.41 -2.50 10.03
CA PRO A 30 17.19 -2.43 9.27
C PRO A 30 16.69 -0.98 9.28
N GLN A 31 16.11 -0.54 8.16
CA GLN A 31 15.38 0.73 8.07
C GLN A 31 14.10 0.75 8.93
N SER A 32 14.00 -0.14 9.92
CA SER A 32 12.79 -0.57 10.60
C SER A 32 12.52 0.12 11.93
N VAL A 33 13.28 1.14 12.34
CA VAL A 33 12.93 1.88 13.55
C VAL A 33 11.54 2.53 13.39
N SER A 34 11.23 3.00 12.17
CA SER A 34 9.90 3.45 11.79
C SER A 34 8.88 2.31 11.75
N GLU A 35 9.22 1.13 11.20
CA GLU A 35 8.31 -0.03 11.15
C GLU A 35 8.00 -0.59 12.55
N VAL A 36 8.99 -0.61 13.46
CA VAL A 36 8.84 -1.03 14.86
C VAL A 36 8.02 -0.01 15.64
N ALA A 37 8.24 1.29 15.41
CA ALA A 37 7.42 2.35 16.00
C ALA A 37 5.97 2.29 15.50
N THR A 38 5.77 2.07 14.20
CA THR A 38 4.45 1.85 13.59
C THR A 38 3.78 0.61 14.19
N GLY A 39 4.46 -0.53 14.28
CA GLY A 39 3.93 -1.74 14.90
C GLY A 39 3.55 -1.57 16.38
N ALA A 40 4.36 -0.83 17.14
CA ALA A 40 4.08 -0.50 18.54
C ALA A 40 2.87 0.45 18.68
N SER A 41 2.76 1.46 17.82
CA SER A 41 1.62 2.41 17.82
C SER A 41 0.30 1.72 17.46
N VAL A 42 0.32 0.77 16.51
CA VAL A 42 -0.83 -0.05 16.12
C VAL A 42 -1.27 -0.94 17.29
N ALA A 43 -0.33 -1.59 17.98
CA ALA A 43 -0.63 -2.40 19.16
C ALA A 43 -1.16 -1.58 20.34
N ALA A 44 -0.70 -0.33 20.48
CA ALA A 44 -1.16 0.62 21.51
C ALA A 44 -2.45 1.36 21.14
N GLY A 45 -3.01 1.15 19.93
CA GLY A 45 -4.22 1.83 19.45
C GLY A 45 -4.05 3.34 19.18
N THR A 46 -2.81 3.81 19.03
CA THR A 46 -2.47 5.24 18.80
C THR A 46 -2.05 5.50 17.36
N TYR A 47 -2.16 4.50 16.48
CA TYR A 47 -1.87 4.65 15.07
C TYR A 47 -2.85 5.62 14.42
N GLN A 48 -2.31 6.62 13.72
CA GLN A 48 -3.07 7.60 12.97
C GLN A 48 -2.42 7.78 11.61
N VAL A 49 -3.25 7.89 10.57
CA VAL A 49 -2.81 8.18 9.21
C VAL A 49 -2.19 9.57 9.15
N ASP A 50 -1.16 9.73 8.34
CA ASP A 50 -0.63 11.05 8.00
C ASP A 50 -1.63 11.77 7.07
N GLU A 51 -2.50 12.59 7.68
CA GLU A 51 -3.54 13.34 6.97
C GLU A 51 -2.96 14.30 5.93
N ALA A 52 -1.77 14.85 6.15
CA ALA A 52 -1.14 15.77 5.19
C ALA A 52 -0.77 15.01 3.90
N ARG A 53 -0.16 13.83 4.03
CA ARG A 53 0.14 12.95 2.89
C ARG A 53 -1.11 12.42 2.22
N PHE A 54 -2.14 12.07 3.00
CA PHE A 54 -3.41 11.63 2.45
C PHE A 54 -4.02 12.70 1.53
N ASN A 55 -3.99 13.97 1.96
CA ASN A 55 -4.50 15.09 1.16
C ASN A 55 -3.65 15.37 -0.07
N GLU A 56 -2.32 15.23 0.01
CA GLU A 56 -1.44 15.33 -1.16
C GLU A 56 -1.76 14.23 -2.20
N ALA A 57 -1.93 13.00 -1.74
CA ALA A 57 -2.36 11.89 -2.59
C ALA A 57 -3.73 12.13 -3.24
N LEU A 58 -4.68 12.72 -2.51
CA LEU A 58 -5.99 13.11 -3.06
C LEU A 58 -5.86 14.16 -4.16
N ALA A 59 -4.96 15.14 -3.99
CA ALA A 59 -4.69 16.14 -5.03
C ALA A 59 -4.06 15.50 -6.29
N LEU A 60 -3.19 14.51 -6.14
CA LEU A 60 -2.63 13.73 -7.25
C LEU A 60 -3.72 12.90 -7.94
N PHE A 61 -4.60 12.27 -7.18
CA PHE A 61 -5.71 11.48 -7.68
C PHE A 61 -6.68 12.29 -8.55
N ARG A 62 -7.05 13.50 -8.09
CA ARG A 62 -7.90 14.42 -8.87
C ARG A 62 -7.26 14.88 -10.18
N ARG A 63 -5.93 14.84 -10.27
CA ARG A 63 -5.15 15.10 -11.49
C ARG A 63 -4.94 13.85 -12.35
N GLU A 64 -5.65 12.76 -12.03
CA GLU A 64 -5.57 11.46 -12.69
C GLU A 64 -4.20 10.77 -12.58
N GLN A 65 -3.35 11.21 -11.64
CA GLN A 65 -2.04 10.61 -11.38
C GLN A 65 -2.17 9.40 -10.43
N TYR A 66 -2.97 8.42 -10.83
CA TYR A 66 -3.42 7.31 -9.97
C TYR A 66 -2.27 6.50 -9.37
N ALA A 67 -1.20 6.24 -10.13
CA ALA A 67 -0.04 5.51 -9.62
C ALA A 67 0.68 6.29 -8.50
N ALA A 68 0.94 7.59 -8.73
CA ALA A 68 1.58 8.45 -7.75
C ALA A 68 0.72 8.66 -6.51
N ALA A 69 -0.60 8.81 -6.68
CA ALA A 69 -1.55 8.90 -5.57
C ALA A 69 -1.50 7.66 -4.67
N ARG A 70 -1.47 6.45 -5.26
CA ARG A 70 -1.34 5.21 -4.48
C ARG A 70 -0.03 5.16 -3.70
N ASP A 71 1.08 5.56 -4.32
CA ASP A 71 2.38 5.57 -3.65
C ASP A 71 2.38 6.49 -2.43
N GLU A 72 1.78 7.68 -2.54
CA GLU A 72 1.63 8.59 -1.40
C GLU A 72 0.64 8.07 -0.35
N TRP A 73 -0.48 7.46 -0.73
CA TRP A 73 -1.39 6.84 0.22
C TRP A 73 -0.77 5.64 0.97
N MET A 74 0.09 4.85 0.31
CA MET A 74 0.85 3.79 0.98
C MET A 74 1.86 4.33 2.00
N ARG A 75 2.37 5.55 1.78
CA ARG A 75 3.21 6.26 2.75
C ARG A 75 2.39 6.92 3.86
N ALA A 76 1.17 7.34 3.56
CA ALA A 76 0.24 7.91 4.53
C ALA A 76 -0.31 6.86 5.51
N ASP A 77 -0.57 5.64 5.01
CA ASP A 77 -1.02 4.48 5.78
C ASP A 77 -0.08 3.26 5.59
N PRO A 78 1.17 3.28 6.11
CA PRO A 78 2.12 2.18 5.93
C PRO A 78 1.64 0.86 6.55
N ALA A 79 0.84 0.94 7.62
CA ALA A 79 0.29 -0.24 8.28
C ALA A 79 -0.93 -0.83 7.55
N GLN A 80 -1.45 -0.15 6.53
CA GLN A 80 -2.67 -0.51 5.81
C GLN A 80 -3.87 -0.74 6.75
N ARG A 81 -4.02 0.13 7.75
CA ARG A 81 -5.03 0.00 8.81
C ARG A 81 -6.16 1.00 8.71
N ASP A 82 -6.07 1.96 7.81
CA ASP A 82 -7.12 2.94 7.63
C ASP A 82 -8.06 2.55 6.48
N ALA A 83 -9.33 2.32 6.81
CA ALA A 83 -10.32 1.88 5.85
C ALA A 83 -10.50 2.89 4.71
N HIS A 84 -10.45 4.19 5.02
CA HIS A 84 -10.64 5.27 4.06
C HIS A 84 -9.49 5.33 3.04
N THR A 85 -8.25 5.27 3.52
CA THR A 85 -7.05 5.22 2.68
C THR A 85 -7.05 3.97 1.79
N GLN A 86 -7.41 2.81 2.32
CA GLN A 86 -7.52 1.59 1.51
C GLN A 86 -8.61 1.70 0.42
N PHE A 87 -9.73 2.39 0.70
CA PHE A 87 -10.77 2.65 -0.31
C PHE A 87 -10.25 3.49 -1.47
N TYR A 88 -9.57 4.60 -1.20
CA TYR A 88 -9.01 5.46 -2.24
C TYR A 88 -7.91 4.76 -3.06
N ILE A 89 -7.08 3.93 -2.42
CA ILE A 89 -6.11 3.08 -3.13
C ILE A 89 -6.82 2.12 -4.10
N ALA A 90 -7.88 1.45 -3.63
CA ALA A 90 -8.69 0.55 -4.46
C ALA A 90 -9.32 1.29 -5.64
N TYR A 91 -9.85 2.49 -5.39
CA TYR A 91 -10.49 3.32 -6.41
C TYR A 91 -9.47 3.79 -7.46
N ALA A 92 -8.24 4.11 -7.06
CA ALA A 92 -7.17 4.44 -8.00
C ALA A 92 -6.78 3.25 -8.89
N PHE A 93 -6.75 2.03 -8.36
CA PHE A 93 -6.59 0.82 -9.18
C PHE A 93 -7.74 0.63 -10.17
N TYR A 94 -8.99 0.78 -9.71
CA TYR A 94 -10.17 0.72 -10.57
C TYR A 94 -10.06 1.72 -11.72
N ARG A 95 -9.78 2.99 -11.42
CA ARG A 95 -9.71 4.08 -12.40
C ARG A 95 -8.57 3.92 -13.39
N GLN A 96 -7.42 3.41 -12.96
CA GLN A 96 -6.27 3.17 -13.82
C GLN A 96 -6.43 1.91 -14.67
N GLY A 97 -6.98 0.84 -14.09
CA GLY A 97 -7.17 -0.43 -14.78
C GLY A 97 -8.35 -0.41 -15.74
N TRP A 98 -9.24 0.59 -15.66
CA TRP A 98 -10.42 0.69 -16.51
C TRP A 98 -10.02 1.03 -17.94
N GLY A 99 -10.22 0.09 -18.86
CA GLY A 99 -10.03 0.32 -20.29
C GLY A 99 -11.35 0.41 -21.04
N ARG A 100 -11.35 1.10 -22.19
CA ARG A 100 -12.53 1.20 -23.07
C ARG A 100 -12.98 -0.14 -23.66
N VAL A 101 -12.07 -1.11 -23.75
CA VAL A 101 -12.30 -2.40 -24.43
C VAL A 101 -11.93 -3.57 -23.51
N TYR A 102 -10.81 -3.47 -22.78
CA TYR A 102 -10.36 -4.47 -21.82
C TYR A 102 -9.87 -3.80 -20.56
N ASN A 103 -10.21 -4.37 -19.41
CA ASN A 103 -9.65 -3.97 -18.13
C ASN A 103 -8.28 -4.62 -17.93
N ASP A 104 -7.41 -3.95 -17.19
CA ASP A 104 -6.17 -4.55 -16.71
C ASP A 104 -6.48 -5.45 -15.50
N ASP A 105 -6.57 -6.76 -15.76
CA ASP A 105 -6.84 -7.77 -14.73
C ASP A 105 -5.85 -7.71 -13.56
N ALA A 106 -4.61 -7.28 -13.77
CA ALA A 106 -3.61 -7.19 -12.70
C ALA A 106 -3.88 -6.00 -11.78
N LEU A 107 -4.24 -4.85 -12.36
CA LEU A 107 -4.64 -3.67 -11.59
C LEU A 107 -5.98 -3.92 -10.87
N PHE A 108 -6.93 -4.59 -11.51
CA PHE A 108 -8.22 -4.93 -10.89
C PHE A 108 -8.06 -5.89 -9.70
N ARG A 109 -7.19 -6.91 -9.82
CA ARG A 109 -6.87 -7.80 -8.69
C ARG A 109 -6.27 -7.03 -7.51
N GLN A 110 -5.32 -6.14 -7.76
CA GLN A 110 -4.72 -5.31 -6.71
C GLN A 110 -5.73 -4.35 -6.07
N GLY A 111 -6.62 -3.76 -6.88
CA GLY A 111 -7.74 -2.96 -6.39
C GLY A 111 -8.67 -3.76 -5.51
N LEU A 112 -8.99 -5.01 -5.90
CA LEU A 112 -9.88 -5.88 -5.15
C LEU A 112 -9.30 -6.24 -3.77
N GLU A 113 -8.00 -6.49 -3.68
CA GLU A 113 -7.32 -6.70 -2.40
C GLU A 113 -7.45 -5.49 -1.47
N ALA A 114 -7.24 -4.28 -2.00
CA ALA A 114 -7.40 -3.03 -1.25
C ALA A 114 -8.86 -2.79 -0.82
N ALA A 115 -9.83 -3.07 -1.69
CA ALA A 115 -11.26 -2.97 -1.37
C ALA A 115 -11.66 -3.97 -0.26
N ASN A 116 -11.16 -5.20 -0.33
CA ASN A 116 -11.37 -6.20 0.73
C ASN A 116 -10.79 -5.75 2.08
N ARG A 117 -9.59 -5.12 2.09
CA ARG A 117 -9.02 -4.53 3.30
C ARG A 117 -9.94 -3.43 3.84
N ALA A 118 -10.36 -2.48 3.01
CA ALA A 118 -11.27 -1.41 3.41
C ALA A 118 -12.56 -1.94 4.06
N VAL A 119 -13.20 -2.96 3.46
CA VAL A 119 -14.39 -3.61 4.03
C VAL A 119 -14.09 -4.28 5.37
N SER A 120 -12.94 -4.96 5.51
CA SER A 120 -12.56 -5.67 6.73
C SER A 120 -12.21 -4.73 7.90
N LEU A 121 -11.70 -3.54 7.60
CA LEU A 121 -11.29 -2.53 8.57
C LEU A 121 -12.46 -1.65 9.03
N SER A 122 -13.61 -1.76 8.38
CA SER A 122 -14.79 -0.93 8.67
C SER A 122 -15.61 -1.54 9.82
N PRO A 123 -15.77 -0.84 10.96
CA PRO A 123 -16.46 -1.37 12.15
C PRO A 123 -17.91 -1.81 11.87
N GLU A 124 -18.61 -1.09 11.01
CA GLU A 124 -20.01 -1.37 10.63
C GLU A 124 -20.14 -2.05 9.25
N ARG A 125 -19.01 -2.48 8.66
CA ARG A 125 -18.89 -2.98 7.26
C ARG A 125 -19.45 -2.03 6.18
N THR A 126 -19.82 -0.81 6.56
CA THR A 126 -20.42 0.19 5.70
C THR A 126 -19.49 1.39 5.70
N LEU A 127 -18.37 1.28 4.98
CA LEU A 127 -17.55 2.46 4.68
C LEU A 127 -18.26 3.23 3.57
N THR A 128 -18.78 4.40 3.92
CA THR A 128 -19.32 5.37 2.97
C THR A 128 -18.38 6.55 2.89
N VAL A 129 -17.94 6.87 1.68
CA VAL A 129 -17.08 8.00 1.35
C VAL A 129 -17.92 9.07 0.66
N ASP A 130 -18.12 10.17 1.36
CA ASP A 130 -18.87 11.34 0.86
C ASP A 130 -17.92 12.26 0.09
N ASP A 131 -17.63 11.89 -1.16
CA ASP A 131 -16.80 12.66 -2.09
C ASP A 131 -17.56 12.85 -3.39
N SER A 132 -17.94 14.09 -3.68
CA SER A 132 -18.76 14.45 -4.84
C SER A 132 -18.10 14.16 -6.20
N ASP A 133 -16.77 13.98 -6.21
CA ASP A 133 -16.02 13.69 -7.44
C ASP A 133 -16.04 12.18 -7.80
N LEU A 134 -16.52 11.33 -6.88
CA LEU A 134 -16.64 9.88 -7.06
C LEU A 134 -18.08 9.51 -7.40
N GLN A 135 -18.28 8.47 -8.23
CA GLN A 135 -19.62 7.94 -8.51
C GLN A 135 -19.87 6.57 -7.84
N ILE A 136 -18.86 6.02 -7.15
CA ILE A 136 -18.99 4.89 -6.22
C ILE A 136 -18.56 5.38 -4.85
N HIS A 137 -19.45 5.28 -3.86
CA HIS A 137 -19.24 5.84 -2.53
C HIS A 137 -19.01 4.79 -1.46
N THR A 138 -19.17 3.50 -1.77
CA THR A 138 -19.05 2.44 -0.76
C THR A 138 -17.98 1.42 -1.12
N ALA A 139 -17.24 0.96 -0.11
CA ALA A 139 -16.21 -0.07 -0.32
C ALA A 139 -16.80 -1.39 -0.83
N ALA A 140 -18.03 -1.73 -0.43
CA ALA A 140 -18.74 -2.90 -0.90
C ALA A 140 -19.12 -2.80 -2.38
N GLU A 141 -19.60 -1.63 -2.82
CA GLU A 141 -19.91 -1.40 -4.23
C GLU A 141 -18.64 -1.40 -5.09
N LEU A 142 -17.57 -0.75 -4.64
CA LEU A 142 -16.28 -0.74 -5.34
C LEU A 142 -15.71 -2.15 -5.49
N LYS A 143 -15.80 -2.97 -4.44
CA LYS A 143 -15.43 -4.38 -4.48
C LYS A 143 -16.22 -5.13 -5.56
N ALA A 144 -17.55 -4.97 -5.60
CA ALA A 144 -18.40 -5.65 -6.57
C ALA A 144 -18.07 -5.26 -8.02
N GLU A 145 -17.77 -3.98 -8.27
CA GLU A 145 -17.36 -3.49 -9.59
C GLU A 145 -16.00 -4.07 -10.03
N LEU A 146 -15.06 -4.20 -9.10
CA LEU A 146 -13.76 -4.85 -9.34
C LEU A 146 -13.90 -6.35 -9.61
N GLU A 147 -14.72 -7.06 -8.84
CA GLU A 147 -15.03 -8.49 -9.07
C GLU A 147 -15.68 -8.69 -10.45
N GLN A 148 -16.67 -7.86 -10.78
CA GLN A 148 -17.33 -7.91 -12.09
C GLN A 148 -16.38 -7.57 -13.25
N GLY A 149 -15.38 -6.71 -13.02
CA GLY A 149 -14.36 -6.39 -14.00
C GLY A 149 -13.34 -7.52 -14.23
N LEU A 150 -13.20 -8.45 -13.29
CA LEU A 150 -12.33 -9.64 -13.38
C LEU A 150 -13.05 -10.88 -13.92
N GLU A 151 -14.38 -10.93 -13.81
CA GLU A 151 -15.19 -12.00 -14.41
C GLU A 151 -15.11 -11.94 -15.95
N ARG A 152 -14.18 -12.69 -16.54
CA ARG A 152 -14.21 -13.05 -17.96
C ARG A 152 -15.41 -13.94 -18.22
N SER A 153 -16.54 -13.32 -18.51
CA SER A 153 -17.74 -14.04 -18.92
C SER A 153 -17.57 -14.51 -20.37
N LEU A 154 -18.02 -15.73 -20.68
CA LEU A 154 -18.17 -16.22 -22.07
C LEU A 154 -19.06 -15.30 -22.96
N GLY A 155 -19.66 -14.26 -22.38
CA GLY A 155 -20.31 -13.13 -23.05
C GLY A 155 -19.39 -11.98 -23.49
N ASP A 156 -18.05 -12.13 -23.48
CA ASP A 156 -17.10 -11.14 -24.05
C ASP A 156 -17.29 -10.88 -25.56
N PHE A 157 -18.14 -11.66 -26.23
CA PHE A 157 -18.62 -11.42 -27.60
C PHE A 157 -19.94 -10.62 -27.68
N ASN A 158 -20.47 -10.10 -26.58
CA ASN A 158 -21.73 -9.36 -26.58
C ASN A 158 -21.50 -7.86 -26.91
N PRO A 159 -21.90 -7.36 -28.09
CA PRO A 159 -21.63 -6.00 -28.56
C PRO A 159 -22.32 -4.90 -27.74
N LEU A 160 -23.25 -5.26 -26.84
CA LEU A 160 -23.96 -4.31 -25.98
C LEU A 160 -23.13 -3.80 -24.79
N ARG A 161 -21.98 -4.44 -24.47
CA ARG A 161 -21.07 -3.98 -23.39
C ARG A 161 -20.16 -2.81 -23.78
N VAL A 162 -20.12 -2.41 -25.05
CA VAL A 162 -19.44 -1.18 -25.53
C VAL A 162 -20.02 0.09 -24.87
N LEU A 163 -21.22 -0.02 -24.28
CA LEU A 163 -21.95 1.06 -23.64
C LEU A 163 -21.79 1.12 -22.12
N ARG A 164 -20.86 0.36 -21.50
CA ARG A 164 -20.67 0.46 -20.05
C ARG A 164 -20.07 1.82 -19.70
N GLU A 165 -20.94 2.72 -19.25
CA GLU A 165 -20.57 4.05 -18.79
C GLU A 165 -19.80 3.95 -17.47
N ARG A 166 -18.76 4.78 -17.34
CA ARG A 166 -17.90 4.85 -16.16
C ARG A 166 -18.73 5.35 -14.96
N LYS A 167 -18.58 4.69 -13.81
CA LYS A 167 -18.98 5.18 -12.48
C LYS A 167 -17.73 5.68 -11.71
#